data_AF-A0A9X4KUT3-F1
#
_entry.id   AF-A0A9X4KUT3-F1
#
_cell.length_a   1.000
_cell.length_b   1.000
_cell.length_c   1.000
_cell.angle_alpha   90.00
_cell.angle_beta   90.00
_cell.angle_gamma   90.00
#
_symmetry.space_group_name_H-M   'P 1'
#
loop_
_entity.id
_entity.type
_entity.pdbx_description
1 polymer ?
#
loop_
_entity_poly.entity_id
_entity_poly.type
_entity_poly.pdbx_seq_one_letter_code
_entity_poly.pdbx_strand_id
1 'polypeptide(L)'
;MYPDERDSALVTARKVRSYEGTDFSLKRLGMLVIRINIERIVRENAPAEGELLIRSGSDVVFPVHPAFADVGLDEKDSRGGSGYFVGSYGGERYFVSHIESGNSGWMYFNLTPFNRIFERIIFIKELVVFVFVGLLVVVIAWGYRFSRSMTRPIDDLIARMRLAERGNFEEASLLSMDTASVPRDEVGLLHRSFRIMIERINALITENFKSRLLVKETEFKALQAQINPHFLYNTLESINWMAKINRQPQISQMVEALGFLLRNSISLGDPLIPLREELGLVESYVTIQKYRFEERLEFETDIPEALLGRTIPKLTLQPLLENAVNYAVEPSMSPCRIVIRARESSAEGLLLLTVEDSGPGMDPRMLERLRSGGSPRPGQRHRPAQH
;
A
#
# COMPACT_ATOMS: atom_id res chain seq x y z
N MET A 1 -22.52 -88.58 32.18
CA MET A 1 -23.70 -88.34 31.33
C MET A 1 -23.50 -86.97 30.71
N TYR A 2 -23.59 -86.87 29.39
CA TYR A 2 -23.54 -85.57 28.73
C TYR A 2 -24.82 -84.78 29.06
N PRO A 3 -24.75 -83.44 29.10
CA PRO A 3 -25.91 -82.61 29.41
C PRO A 3 -27.02 -82.82 28.37
N ASP A 4 -28.26 -82.76 28.85
CA ASP A 4 -29.50 -82.83 28.05
C ASP A 4 -30.13 -81.42 28.00
N GLU A 5 -31.07 -81.17 27.08
CA GLU A 5 -31.72 -79.86 26.87
C GLU A 5 -32.36 -79.26 28.14
N ARG A 6 -32.57 -80.07 29.19
CA ARG A 6 -33.17 -79.67 30.47
C ARG A 6 -32.18 -79.48 31.63
N ASP A 7 -30.93 -79.95 31.52
CA ASP A 7 -29.92 -79.79 32.58
C ASP A 7 -28.50 -79.72 32.00
N SER A 8 -27.90 -78.52 32.05
CA SER A 8 -26.57 -78.18 31.53
C SER A 8 -25.41 -78.67 32.42
N ALA A 9 -25.69 -79.57 33.37
CA ALA A 9 -24.71 -80.06 34.32
C ALA A 9 -23.99 -81.33 33.82
N LEU A 10 -22.66 -81.32 33.81
CA LEU A 10 -21.85 -82.51 33.58
C LEU A 10 -21.84 -83.37 34.84
N VAL A 11 -22.42 -84.56 34.76
CA VAL A 11 -22.48 -85.49 35.90
C VAL A 11 -21.58 -86.69 35.63
N THR A 12 -20.61 -86.90 36.52
CA THR A 12 -19.82 -88.13 36.57
C THR A 12 -20.08 -88.87 37.88
N ALA A 13 -20.28 -90.19 37.79
CA ALA A 13 -20.53 -91.04 38.94
C ALA A 13 -19.50 -92.17 38.95
N ARG A 14 -18.72 -92.26 40.02
CA ARG A 14 -17.74 -93.35 40.20
C ARG A 14 -18.09 -94.15 41.45
N LYS A 15 -18.14 -95.47 41.29
CA LYS A 15 -18.33 -96.39 42.41
C LYS A 15 -17.03 -96.47 43.22
N VAL A 16 -17.11 -96.19 44.52
CA VAL A 16 -15.96 -96.22 45.44
C VAL A 16 -16.00 -97.54 46.22
N ARG A 17 -14.85 -98.20 46.32
CA ARG A 17 -14.64 -99.48 47.03
C ARG A 17 -13.57 -99.28 48.10
N SER A 18 -13.64 -100.02 49.21
CA SER A 18 -12.66 -99.87 50.29
C SER A 18 -11.32 -100.47 49.92
N TYR A 19 -10.26 -99.91 50.50
CA TYR A 19 -8.89 -100.41 50.42
C TYR A 19 -8.29 -100.32 51.82
N GLU A 20 -8.49 -101.36 52.62
CA GLU A 20 -7.88 -101.49 53.95
C GLU A 20 -7.31 -102.90 54.10
N GLY A 21 -6.01 -102.99 54.39
CA GLY A 21 -5.31 -104.25 54.66
C GLY A 21 -5.06 -105.11 53.41
N THR A 22 -4.09 -106.01 53.50
CA THR A 22 -3.57 -106.88 52.43
C THR A 22 -4.55 -107.87 51.80
N ASP A 23 -5.84 -107.80 52.13
CA ASP A 23 -6.91 -108.59 51.51
C ASP A 23 -7.76 -107.69 50.58
N PHE A 24 -7.76 -108.01 49.28
CA PHE A 24 -8.52 -107.33 48.22
C PHE A 24 -10.04 -107.53 48.32
N SER A 25 -10.61 -107.35 49.51
CA SER A 25 -12.05 -107.32 49.76
C SER A 25 -12.64 -106.04 49.14
N LEU A 26 -12.98 -106.10 47.84
CA LEU A 26 -13.59 -105.04 47.03
C LEU A 26 -15.03 -104.68 47.47
N LYS A 27 -15.29 -104.56 48.78
CA LYS A 27 -16.59 -104.19 49.34
C LYS A 27 -16.98 -102.78 48.91
N ARG A 28 -18.24 -102.63 48.50
CA ARG A 28 -18.81 -101.37 48.00
C ARG A 28 -18.98 -100.39 49.17
N LEU A 29 -18.25 -99.27 49.15
CA LEU A 29 -18.39 -98.19 50.13
C LEU A 29 -19.51 -97.21 49.75
N GLY A 30 -19.68 -96.93 48.46
CA GLY A 30 -20.67 -95.95 48.01
C GLY A 30 -20.53 -95.58 46.54
N MET A 31 -21.25 -94.53 46.15
CA MET A 31 -21.15 -93.90 44.83
C MET A 31 -20.80 -92.43 45.04
N LEU A 32 -19.67 -91.99 44.47
CA LEU A 32 -19.32 -90.59 44.40
C LEU A 32 -19.96 -90.00 43.14
N VAL A 33 -20.81 -89.01 43.29
CA VAL A 33 -21.40 -88.26 42.18
C VAL A 33 -20.83 -86.84 42.21
N ILE A 34 -20.16 -86.45 41.13
CA ILE A 34 -19.67 -85.09 40.93
C ILE A 34 -20.56 -84.47 39.85
N ARG A 35 -21.23 -83.37 40.21
CA ARG A 35 -22.06 -82.56 39.31
C ARG A 35 -21.37 -81.21 39.10
N ILE A 36 -20.99 -80.92 37.86
CA ILE A 36 -20.35 -79.67 37.47
C ILE A 36 -21.37 -78.86 36.68
N ASN A 37 -21.69 -77.65 37.14
CA ASN A 37 -22.54 -76.72 36.40
C ASN A 37 -21.67 -75.96 35.38
N ILE A 38 -21.70 -76.39 34.11
CA ILE A 38 -20.91 -75.78 33.05
C ILE A 38 -21.38 -74.36 32.76
N GLU A 39 -22.70 -74.11 32.80
CA GLU A 39 -23.28 -72.81 32.50
C GLU A 39 -22.75 -71.70 33.41
N ARG A 40 -22.62 -71.98 34.71
CA ARG A 40 -22.05 -71.04 35.67
C ARG A 40 -20.57 -70.76 35.36
N ILE A 41 -19.79 -71.80 35.08
CA ILE A 41 -18.36 -71.66 34.77
C ILE A 41 -18.16 -70.84 33.50
N VAL A 42 -18.94 -71.12 32.45
CA VAL A 42 -18.87 -70.37 31.19
C VAL A 42 -19.29 -68.92 31.42
N ARG A 43 -20.39 -68.65 32.13
CA ARG A 43 -20.83 -67.27 32.37
C ARG A 43 -19.83 -66.44 33.18
N GLU A 44 -19.12 -67.06 34.13
CA GLU A 44 -18.12 -66.38 34.96
C GLU A 44 -16.77 -66.20 34.26
N ASN A 45 -16.44 -67.02 33.25
CA ASN A 45 -15.11 -67.04 32.62
C ASN A 45 -15.10 -66.73 31.11
N ALA A 46 -16.26 -66.73 30.44
CA ALA A 46 -16.35 -66.40 29.03
C ALA A 46 -16.20 -64.88 28.82
N PRO A 47 -15.57 -64.47 27.70
CA PRO A 47 -15.53 -63.07 27.32
C PRO A 47 -16.95 -62.52 27.17
N ALA A 48 -17.22 -61.38 27.80
CA ALA A 48 -18.56 -60.78 27.88
C ALA A 48 -19.21 -60.42 26.54
N GLU A 49 -18.46 -60.51 25.43
CA GLU A 49 -18.85 -59.99 24.12
C GLU A 49 -19.12 -61.08 23.07
N GLY A 50 -19.06 -62.37 23.45
CA GLY A 50 -19.29 -63.48 22.52
C GLY A 50 -20.11 -64.63 23.10
N GLU A 51 -20.76 -65.38 22.21
CA GLU A 51 -21.48 -66.62 22.54
C GLU A 51 -20.55 -67.82 22.39
N LEU A 52 -20.57 -68.75 23.34
CA LEU A 52 -19.67 -69.92 23.36
C LEU A 52 -20.41 -71.23 23.03
N LEU A 53 -19.83 -72.04 22.16
CA LEU A 53 -20.23 -73.43 21.91
C LEU A 53 -19.04 -74.35 22.20
N ILE A 54 -19.29 -75.44 22.92
CA ILE A 54 -18.30 -76.49 23.18
C ILE A 54 -18.76 -77.78 22.53
N ARG A 55 -17.92 -78.36 21.67
CA ARG A 55 -18.19 -79.61 20.95
C ARG A 55 -17.09 -80.63 21.25
N SER A 56 -17.46 -81.90 21.40
CA SER A 56 -16.53 -83.03 21.58
C SER A 56 -16.84 -84.06 20.50
N GLY A 57 -16.07 -84.08 19.40
CA GLY A 57 -16.37 -84.94 18.25
C GLY A 57 -17.66 -84.52 17.54
N SER A 58 -18.66 -85.39 17.44
CA SER A 58 -20.01 -85.08 16.92
C SER A 58 -20.95 -84.47 17.96
N ASP A 59 -20.60 -84.57 19.25
CA ASP A 59 -21.54 -84.29 20.34
C ASP A 59 -21.37 -82.85 20.84
N VAL A 60 -22.49 -82.13 20.95
CA VAL A 60 -22.52 -80.79 21.55
C VAL A 60 -22.50 -80.94 23.07
N VAL A 61 -21.43 -80.45 23.70
CA VAL A 61 -21.23 -80.51 25.16
C VAL A 61 -21.90 -79.32 25.84
N PHE A 62 -21.95 -78.16 25.18
CA PHE A 62 -22.58 -76.98 25.75
C PHE A 62 -23.15 -76.05 24.65
N PRO A 63 -24.48 -75.96 24.51
CA PRO A 63 -25.13 -75.00 23.62
C PRO A 63 -25.48 -73.70 24.36
N VAL A 64 -25.22 -72.53 23.74
CA VAL A 64 -25.69 -71.24 24.32
C VAL A 64 -26.51 -70.39 23.35
N HIS A 65 -26.46 -70.60 22.04
CA HIS A 65 -27.22 -69.72 21.15
C HIS A 65 -27.71 -70.43 19.86
N PRO A 66 -28.97 -70.21 19.41
CA PRO A 66 -29.48 -70.80 18.16
C PRO A 66 -28.67 -70.44 16.92
N ALA A 67 -27.96 -69.31 16.95
CA ALA A 67 -27.09 -68.86 15.87
C ALA A 67 -26.04 -69.91 15.45
N PHE A 68 -25.59 -70.77 16.37
CA PHE A 68 -24.63 -71.83 16.05
C PHE A 68 -25.17 -72.89 15.08
N ALA A 69 -26.49 -73.08 15.01
CA ALA A 69 -27.09 -74.06 14.11
C ALA A 69 -27.05 -73.60 12.64
N ASP A 70 -27.18 -72.30 12.41
CA ASP A 70 -27.36 -71.72 11.07
C ASP A 70 -26.08 -71.05 10.53
N VAL A 71 -25.10 -70.75 11.39
CA VAL A 71 -23.79 -70.18 10.99
C VAL A 71 -22.94 -71.15 10.14
N GLY A 72 -23.39 -72.39 9.93
CA GLY A 72 -22.74 -73.34 9.03
C GLY A 72 -21.38 -73.76 9.56
N LEU A 73 -21.35 -74.49 10.68
CA LEU A 73 -20.12 -75.08 11.23
C LEU A 73 -19.72 -76.31 10.40
N ASP A 74 -19.19 -76.10 9.20
CA ASP A 74 -18.76 -77.18 8.32
C ASP A 74 -17.46 -77.82 8.86
N GLU A 75 -17.39 -79.16 8.92
CA GLU A 75 -16.26 -79.89 9.53
C GLU A 75 -14.91 -79.62 8.83
N LYS A 76 -14.95 -79.09 7.61
CA LYS A 76 -13.75 -78.72 6.83
C LYS A 76 -13.08 -77.44 7.35
N ASP A 77 -13.84 -76.51 7.91
CA ASP A 77 -13.32 -75.23 8.40
C ASP A 77 -12.71 -75.33 9.80
N SER A 78 -12.85 -76.51 10.43
CA SER A 78 -12.38 -76.82 11.78
C SER A 78 -11.06 -77.62 11.79
N ARG A 79 -10.42 -77.81 10.63
CA ARG A 79 -9.18 -78.60 10.52
C ARG A 79 -7.96 -77.74 10.82
N GLY A 80 -7.48 -77.85 12.06
CA GLY A 80 -6.16 -77.42 12.47
C GLY A 80 -6.21 -76.48 13.66
N GLY A 81 -6.15 -77.05 14.88
CA GLY A 81 -5.71 -76.41 16.12
C GLY A 81 -6.47 -75.14 16.55
N SER A 82 -6.30 -74.04 15.84
CA SER A 82 -7.01 -72.78 16.07
C SER A 82 -7.21 -72.04 14.75
N GLY A 83 -8.38 -71.46 14.54
CA GLY A 83 -8.69 -70.71 13.33
C GLY A 83 -9.86 -69.74 13.51
N TYR A 84 -10.17 -68.99 12.46
CA TYR A 84 -11.33 -68.11 12.42
C TYR A 84 -11.98 -68.13 11.04
N PHE A 85 -13.29 -67.90 10.99
CA PHE A 85 -14.03 -67.69 9.76
C PHE A 85 -15.18 -66.70 10.00
N VAL A 86 -15.81 -66.27 8.91
CA VAL A 86 -16.95 -65.34 8.97
C VAL A 86 -18.18 -66.09 8.52
N GLY A 87 -19.17 -66.19 9.40
CA GLY A 87 -20.48 -66.75 9.10
C GLY A 87 -21.55 -65.67 9.04
N SER A 88 -22.73 -65.99 8.52
CA SER A 88 -23.89 -65.10 8.55
C SER A 88 -25.08 -65.82 9.15
N TYR A 89 -25.81 -65.11 10.01
CA TYR A 89 -27.02 -65.59 10.66
C TYR A 89 -28.03 -64.46 10.75
N GLY A 90 -29.27 -64.71 10.32
CA GLY A 90 -30.34 -63.72 10.39
C GLY A 90 -30.07 -62.40 9.63
N GLY A 91 -29.19 -62.42 8.62
CA GLY A 91 -28.78 -61.23 7.86
C GLY A 91 -27.61 -60.43 8.49
N GLU A 92 -27.17 -60.80 9.69
CA GLU A 92 -26.01 -60.23 10.35
C GLU A 92 -24.76 -61.09 10.08
N ARG A 93 -23.58 -60.46 10.08
CA ARG A 93 -22.29 -61.17 9.96
C ARG A 93 -21.72 -61.44 11.34
N TYR A 94 -21.19 -62.63 11.54
CA TYR A 94 -20.58 -63.07 12.79
C TYR A 94 -19.14 -63.50 12.53
N PHE A 95 -18.24 -63.08 13.41
CA PHE A 95 -16.87 -63.59 13.47
C PHE A 95 -16.88 -64.83 14.36
N VAL A 96 -16.48 -65.97 13.79
CA VAL A 96 -16.40 -67.25 14.49
C VAL A 96 -14.95 -67.63 14.67
N SER A 97 -14.48 -67.69 15.92
CA SER A 97 -13.17 -68.25 16.23
C SER A 97 -13.33 -69.64 16.83
N HIS A 98 -12.40 -70.55 16.50
CA HIS A 98 -12.38 -71.87 17.08
C HIS A 98 -10.99 -72.26 17.59
N ILE A 99 -10.96 -73.06 18.66
CA ILE A 99 -9.72 -73.64 19.18
C ILE A 99 -9.96 -75.06 19.71
N GLU A 100 -9.03 -75.95 19.40
CA GLU A 100 -8.99 -77.33 19.86
C GLU A 100 -8.17 -77.43 21.14
N SER A 101 -8.72 -78.08 22.16
CA SER A 101 -7.98 -78.39 23.38
C SER A 101 -7.04 -79.57 23.16
N GLY A 102 -5.73 -79.33 23.32
CA GLY A 102 -4.71 -80.37 23.18
C GLY A 102 -4.81 -81.55 24.16
N ASN A 103 -5.56 -81.42 25.27
CA ASN A 103 -5.67 -82.45 26.31
C ASN A 103 -7.03 -83.16 26.36
N SER A 104 -8.12 -82.52 25.93
CA SER A 104 -9.48 -83.09 26.01
C SER A 104 -10.13 -83.38 24.67
N GLY A 105 -9.57 -82.91 23.55
CA GLY A 105 -10.20 -83.01 22.23
C GLY A 105 -11.49 -82.18 22.09
N TRP A 106 -11.72 -81.23 22.99
CA TRP A 106 -12.86 -80.32 22.91
C TRP A 106 -12.56 -79.17 21.97
N MET A 107 -13.51 -78.88 21.09
CA MET A 107 -13.52 -77.73 20.20
C MET A 107 -14.37 -76.63 20.81
N TYR A 108 -13.75 -75.49 21.08
CA TYR A 108 -14.43 -74.29 21.54
C TYR A 108 -14.68 -73.39 20.35
N PHE A 109 -15.92 -72.93 20.16
CA PHE A 109 -16.30 -71.94 19.16
C PHE A 109 -16.83 -70.70 19.85
N ASN A 110 -16.35 -69.52 19.45
CA ASN A 110 -16.82 -68.24 19.96
C ASN A 110 -17.42 -67.41 18.81
N LEU A 111 -18.66 -66.94 18.99
CA LEU A 111 -19.40 -66.13 18.02
C LEU A 111 -19.48 -64.69 18.51
N THR A 112 -18.90 -63.77 17.74
CA THR A 112 -18.96 -62.32 18.02
C THR A 112 -19.60 -61.58 16.83
N PRO A 113 -20.69 -60.83 17.01
CA PRO A 113 -21.32 -60.04 15.94
C PRO A 113 -20.38 -58.99 15.34
N PHE A 114 -20.33 -58.88 13.99
CA PHE A 114 -19.52 -57.86 13.30
C PHE A 114 -19.98 -56.44 13.66
N ASN A 115 -21.29 -56.18 13.65
CA ASN A 115 -21.85 -54.85 13.94
C ASN A 115 -21.30 -54.25 15.26
N ARG A 116 -21.17 -55.06 16.33
CA ARG A 116 -20.60 -54.62 17.61
C ARG A 116 -19.12 -54.25 17.55
N ILE A 117 -18.35 -54.94 16.70
CA ILE A 117 -16.94 -54.61 16.47
C ILE A 117 -16.83 -53.29 15.69
N PHE A 118 -17.73 -53.06 14.73
CA PHE A 118 -17.65 -51.93 13.80
C PHE A 118 -18.40 -50.67 14.26
N GLU A 119 -19.37 -50.74 15.16
CA GLU A 119 -20.07 -49.58 15.73
C GLU A 119 -19.08 -48.59 16.38
N ARG A 120 -18.13 -49.11 17.16
CA ARG A 120 -17.05 -48.29 17.73
C ARG A 120 -16.14 -47.68 16.66
N ILE A 121 -15.89 -48.40 15.57
CA ILE A 121 -15.05 -47.94 14.46
C ILE A 121 -15.73 -46.79 13.70
N ILE A 122 -17.05 -46.86 13.47
CA ILE A 122 -17.81 -45.80 12.81
C ILE A 122 -17.78 -44.51 13.65
N PHE A 123 -18.05 -44.61 14.96
CA PHE A 123 -17.97 -43.46 15.86
C PHE A 123 -16.57 -42.82 15.87
N ILE A 124 -15.51 -43.63 15.94
CA ILE A 124 -14.12 -43.13 15.88
C ILE A 124 -13.84 -42.45 14.54
N LYS A 125 -14.31 -43.02 13.42
CA LYS A 125 -14.13 -42.43 12.09
C LYS A 125 -14.83 -41.07 11.98
N GLU A 126 -16.07 -40.95 12.46
CA GLU A 126 -16.81 -39.69 12.47
C GLU A 126 -16.11 -38.64 13.34
N LEU A 127 -15.64 -39.03 14.52
CA LEU A 127 -14.86 -38.14 15.40
C LEU A 127 -13.58 -37.66 14.71
N VAL A 128 -12.82 -38.56 14.07
CA VAL A 128 -11.58 -38.22 13.35
C VAL A 128 -11.87 -37.26 12.20
N VAL A 129 -12.91 -37.52 11.41
CA VAL A 129 -13.31 -36.63 10.31
C VAL A 129 -13.73 -35.25 10.84
N PHE A 130 -14.49 -35.20 11.93
CA PHE A 130 -14.91 -33.94 12.54
C PHE A 130 -13.71 -33.13 13.06
N VAL A 131 -12.78 -33.77 13.76
CA VAL A 131 -11.54 -33.14 14.24
C VAL A 131 -10.69 -32.64 13.07
N PHE A 132 -10.58 -33.43 12.00
CA PHE A 132 -9.84 -33.04 10.79
C PHE A 132 -10.45 -31.80 10.13
N VAL A 133 -11.77 -31.77 9.93
CA VAL A 133 -12.48 -30.61 9.37
C VAL A 133 -12.33 -29.39 10.28
N GLY A 134 -12.46 -29.57 11.60
CA GLY A 134 -12.25 -28.49 12.57
C GLY A 134 -10.84 -27.90 12.49
N LEU A 135 -9.82 -28.74 12.43
CA LEU A 135 -8.43 -28.31 12.29
C LEU A 135 -8.19 -27.56 10.97
N LEU A 136 -8.78 -28.05 9.87
CA LEU A 136 -8.70 -27.40 8.56
C LEU A 136 -9.32 -26.00 8.58
N VAL A 137 -10.48 -25.82 9.22
CA VAL A 137 -11.11 -24.50 9.39
C VAL A 137 -10.25 -23.57 10.23
N VAL A 138 -9.64 -24.06 11.32
CA VAL A 138 -8.73 -23.27 12.16
C VAL A 138 -7.51 -22.81 11.38
N VAL A 139 -6.89 -23.70 10.59
CA VAL A 139 -5.73 -23.36 9.74
C VAL A 139 -6.09 -22.29 8.71
N ILE A 140 -7.25 -22.42 8.04
CA ILE A 140 -7.72 -21.40 7.08
C ILE A 140 -7.97 -20.06 7.78
N ALA A 141 -8.63 -20.07 8.93
CA ALA A 141 -8.90 -18.85 9.71
C ALA A 141 -7.61 -18.17 10.17
N TRP A 142 -6.63 -18.95 10.63
CA TRP A 142 -5.30 -18.46 11.00
C TRP A 142 -4.54 -17.90 9.80
N GLY A 143 -4.53 -18.59 8.66
CA GLY A 143 -3.89 -18.11 7.44
C GLY A 143 -4.48 -16.77 6.99
N TYR A 144 -5.80 -16.62 7.05
CA TYR A 144 -6.47 -15.36 6.73
C TYR A 144 -6.09 -14.22 7.69
N ARG A 145 -6.06 -14.49 9.01
CA ARG A 145 -5.61 -13.49 9.99
C ARG A 145 -4.15 -13.11 9.80
N PHE A 146 -3.28 -14.09 9.57
CA PHE A 146 -1.85 -13.88 9.35
C PHE A 146 -1.60 -13.01 8.10
N SER A 147 -2.26 -13.30 6.98
CA SER A 147 -2.17 -12.48 5.76
C SER A 147 -2.58 -11.02 6.00
N ARG A 148 -3.67 -10.80 6.76
CA ARG A 148 -4.11 -9.44 7.12
C ARG A 148 -3.18 -8.73 8.09
N SER A 149 -2.56 -9.45 9.02
CA SER A 149 -1.70 -8.87 10.06
C SER A 149 -0.27 -8.60 9.57
N MET A 150 0.26 -9.44 8.67
CA MET A 150 1.68 -9.42 8.31
C MET A 150 1.90 -8.94 6.87
N THR A 151 1.19 -9.51 5.90
CA THR A 151 1.46 -9.26 4.47
C THR A 151 0.94 -7.89 4.03
N ARG A 152 -0.31 -7.55 4.38
CA ARG A 152 -0.94 -6.30 3.94
C ARG A 152 -0.19 -5.02 4.33
N PRO A 153 0.30 -4.85 5.58
CA PRO A 153 1.01 -3.63 5.96
C PRO A 153 2.36 -3.45 5.25
N ILE A 154 2.98 -4.56 4.82
CA ILE A 154 4.24 -4.53 4.06
C ILE A 154 3.98 -4.11 2.61
N ASP A 155 2.95 -4.66 1.96
CA ASP A 155 2.58 -4.26 0.59
C ASP A 155 2.23 -2.76 0.51
N ASP A 156 1.52 -2.26 1.51
CA ASP A 156 1.20 -0.83 1.63
C ASP A 156 2.47 0.03 1.78
N LEU A 157 3.42 -0.39 2.62
CA LEU A 157 4.70 0.28 2.76
C LEU A 157 5.50 0.32 1.45
N ILE A 158 5.54 -0.80 0.72
CA ILE A 158 6.22 -0.90 -0.58
C ILE A 158 5.58 0.03 -1.61
N ALA A 159 4.25 0.08 -1.65
CA ALA A 159 3.54 1.00 -2.56
C ALA A 159 3.91 2.46 -2.27
N ARG A 160 3.99 2.84 -1.00
CA ARG A 160 4.39 4.20 -0.57
C ARG A 160 5.85 4.52 -0.89
N MET A 161 6.76 3.55 -0.71
CA MET A 161 8.16 3.71 -1.11
C MET A 161 8.28 4.00 -2.62
N ARG A 162 7.49 3.32 -3.45
CA ARG A 162 7.45 3.58 -4.91
C ARG A 162 6.90 4.96 -5.26
N LEU A 163 5.96 5.51 -4.48
CA LEU A 163 5.48 6.89 -4.65
C LEU A 163 6.58 7.90 -4.33
N ALA A 164 7.31 7.69 -3.23
CA ALA A 164 8.45 8.52 -2.86
C ALA A 164 9.59 8.46 -3.89
N GLU A 165 9.87 7.28 -4.46
CA GLU A 165 10.88 7.11 -5.53
C GLU A 165 10.56 7.93 -6.79
N ARG A 166 9.27 8.16 -7.08
CA ARG A 166 8.81 9.00 -8.19
C ARG A 166 8.84 10.50 -7.87
N GLY A 167 9.34 10.89 -6.70
CA GLY A 167 9.46 12.28 -6.28
C GLY A 167 8.22 12.85 -5.59
N ASN A 168 7.18 12.06 -5.34
CA ASN A 168 5.97 12.52 -4.67
C ASN A 168 6.04 12.30 -3.14
N PHE A 169 6.96 13.01 -2.48
CA PHE A 169 7.26 12.84 -1.06
C PHE A 169 6.16 13.36 -0.12
N GLU A 170 5.36 14.31 -0.58
CA GLU A 170 4.26 14.92 0.20
C GLU A 170 3.07 13.94 0.31
N GLU A 171 2.70 13.32 -0.81
CA GLU A 171 1.66 12.27 -0.86
C GLU A 171 2.08 11.02 -0.08
N ALA A 172 3.36 10.63 -0.16
CA ALA A 172 3.91 9.53 0.63
C ALA A 172 3.87 9.78 2.15
N SER A 173 3.87 11.05 2.59
CA SER A 173 3.79 11.44 4.00
C SER A 173 2.34 11.49 4.52
N LEU A 174 1.41 12.08 3.76
CA LEU A 174 0.02 12.33 4.19
C LEU A 174 -0.81 11.06 4.38
N LEU A 175 -0.57 10.01 3.60
CA LEU A 175 -1.28 8.73 3.73
C LEU A 175 -0.93 7.97 5.03
N SER A 176 0.01 8.47 5.83
CA SER A 176 0.50 7.84 7.07
C SER A 176 -0.34 8.16 8.31
N MET A 177 -1.43 8.92 8.18
CA MET A 177 -2.17 9.50 9.31
C MET A 177 -3.04 8.53 10.12
N ASP A 178 -3.22 7.28 9.69
CA ASP A 178 -3.84 6.23 10.52
C ASP A 178 -2.87 5.71 11.60
N THR A 179 -2.51 6.61 12.51
CA THR A 179 -1.66 6.35 13.68
C THR A 179 -2.31 5.39 14.69
N ALA A 180 -3.62 5.18 14.58
CA ALA A 180 -4.38 4.30 15.47
C ALA A 180 -4.20 2.80 15.15
N SER A 181 -3.71 2.44 13.96
CA SER A 181 -3.68 1.04 13.48
C SER A 181 -2.29 0.47 13.23
N VAL A 182 -1.22 1.22 13.48
CA VAL A 182 0.15 0.71 13.25
C VAL A 182 0.51 -0.27 14.39
N PRO A 183 0.73 -1.56 14.09
CA PRO A 183 1.10 -2.55 15.10
C PRO A 183 2.40 -2.13 15.81
N ARG A 184 2.56 -2.44 17.10
CA ARG A 184 3.79 -2.13 17.88
C ARG A 184 4.92 -3.15 17.67
N ASP A 185 4.89 -3.84 16.54
CA ASP A 185 5.85 -4.88 16.17
C ASP A 185 6.94 -4.31 15.24
N GLU A 186 7.79 -5.19 14.73
CA GLU A 186 8.86 -4.87 13.78
C GLU A 186 8.34 -4.19 12.51
N VAL A 187 7.12 -4.51 12.07
CA VAL A 187 6.49 -3.89 10.90
C VAL A 187 6.12 -2.45 11.20
N GLY A 188 5.62 -2.16 12.40
CA GLY A 188 5.41 -0.78 12.85
C GLY A 188 6.70 0.04 12.95
N LEU A 189 7.81 -0.59 13.35
CA LEU A 189 9.12 0.07 13.36
C LEU A 189 9.57 0.49 11.96
N LEU A 190 9.34 -0.35 10.94
CA LEU A 190 9.63 -0.02 9.54
C LEU A 190 8.81 1.20 9.08
N HIS A 191 7.51 1.21 9.35
CA HIS A 191 6.64 2.35 9.03
C HIS A 191 7.12 3.65 9.68
N ARG A 192 7.47 3.61 10.98
CA ARG A 192 8.00 4.77 11.70
C ARG A 192 9.34 5.24 11.12
N SER A 193 10.24 4.32 10.80
CA SER A 193 11.56 4.64 10.27
C SER A 193 11.46 5.26 8.87
N PHE A 194 10.59 4.70 8.02
CA PHE A 194 10.29 5.26 6.71
C PHE A 194 9.69 6.66 6.81
N ARG A 195 8.74 6.89 7.74
CA ARG A 195 8.16 8.21 7.96
C ARG A 195 9.21 9.26 8.31
N ILE A 196 10.09 8.95 9.27
CA ILE A 196 11.19 9.86 9.68
C ILE A 196 12.10 10.16 8.48
N MET A 197 12.38 9.16 7.64
CA MET A 197 13.18 9.34 6.42
C MET A 197 12.52 10.32 5.44
N ILE A 198 11.22 10.19 5.19
CA ILE A 198 10.47 11.09 4.28
C ILE A 198 10.40 12.51 4.84
N GLU A 199 10.14 12.68 6.13
CA GLU A 199 10.17 13.99 6.79
C GLU A 199 11.54 14.66 6.65
N ARG A 200 12.62 13.87 6.82
CA ARG A 200 13.99 14.37 6.65
C ARG A 200 14.29 14.77 5.20
N ILE A 201 13.83 13.99 4.22
CA ILE A 201 13.98 14.31 2.79
C ILE A 201 13.26 15.63 2.47
N ASN A 202 12.02 15.80 2.93
CA ASN A 202 11.26 17.04 2.71
C ASN A 202 11.93 18.28 3.33
N ALA A 203 12.50 18.12 4.53
CA ALA A 203 13.28 19.18 5.17
C ALA A 203 14.51 19.55 4.34
N LEU A 204 15.26 18.55 3.84
CA LEU A 204 16.45 18.76 3.00
C LEU A 204 16.11 19.41 1.66
N ILE A 205 15.00 19.03 1.02
CA ILE A 205 14.53 19.66 -0.23
C ILE A 205 14.24 21.14 0.02
N THR A 206 13.49 21.45 1.09
CA THR A 206 13.12 22.83 1.43
C THR A 206 14.35 23.68 1.75
N GLU A 207 15.29 23.13 2.52
CA GLU A 207 16.55 23.79 2.84
C GLU A 207 17.41 24.04 1.60
N ASN A 208 17.53 23.04 0.71
CA ASN A 208 18.28 23.19 -0.53
C ASN A 208 17.68 24.28 -1.43
N PHE A 209 16.34 24.30 -1.55
CA PHE A 209 15.65 25.31 -2.34
C PHE A 209 15.88 26.73 -1.78
N LYS A 210 15.72 26.91 -0.47
CA LYS A 210 15.99 28.20 0.20
C LYS A 210 17.44 28.65 -0.01
N SER A 211 18.39 27.74 0.14
CA SER A 211 19.82 28.04 -0.07
C SER A 211 20.11 28.46 -1.51
N ARG A 212 19.55 27.74 -2.51
CA ARG A 212 19.68 28.12 -3.93
C ARG A 212 19.07 29.47 -4.25
N LEU A 213 17.91 29.78 -3.67
CA LEU A 213 17.25 31.07 -3.86
C LEU A 213 18.11 32.20 -3.28
N LEU A 214 18.66 32.02 -2.08
CA LEU A 214 19.55 32.98 -1.45
C LEU A 214 20.82 33.19 -2.29
N VAL A 215 21.44 32.11 -2.78
CA VAL A 215 22.59 32.20 -3.69
C VAL A 215 22.25 33.03 -4.92
N LYS A 216 21.11 32.75 -5.58
CA LYS A 216 20.66 33.52 -6.75
C LYS A 216 20.43 35.00 -6.45
N GLU A 217 19.83 35.31 -5.30
CA GLU A 217 19.62 36.69 -4.86
C GLU A 217 20.96 37.40 -4.60
N THR A 218 21.92 36.71 -3.97
CA THR A 218 23.26 37.26 -3.73
C THR A 218 24.06 37.47 -5.02
N GLU A 219 24.01 36.53 -5.96
CA GLU A 219 24.59 36.68 -7.30
C GLU A 219 24.01 37.90 -8.02
N PHE A 220 22.68 38.06 -7.99
CA PHE A 220 22.01 39.20 -8.59
C PHE A 220 22.46 40.54 -7.97
N LYS A 221 22.51 40.61 -6.64
CA LYS A 221 23.01 41.80 -5.92
C LYS A 221 24.47 42.10 -6.26
N ALA A 222 25.32 41.07 -6.36
CA ALA A 222 26.72 41.23 -6.73
C ALA A 222 26.90 41.74 -8.17
N LEU A 223 26.12 41.20 -9.12
CA LEU A 223 26.11 41.68 -10.50
C LEU A 223 25.66 43.14 -10.59
N GLN A 224 24.62 43.53 -9.84
CA GLN A 224 24.20 44.92 -9.78
C GLN A 224 25.29 45.84 -9.19
N ALA A 225 26.00 45.39 -8.15
CA ALA A 225 27.06 46.17 -7.51
C ALA A 225 28.29 46.39 -8.41
N GLN A 226 28.53 45.55 -9.44
CA GLN A 226 29.59 45.78 -10.42
C GLN A 226 29.37 47.07 -11.23
N ILE A 227 28.13 47.53 -11.35
CA ILE A 227 27.83 48.87 -11.89
C ILE A 227 28.02 49.85 -10.73
N ASN A 228 29.20 50.47 -10.59
CA ASN A 228 29.44 51.47 -9.55
C ASN A 228 28.60 52.74 -9.84
N PRO A 229 27.46 52.94 -9.16
CA PRO A 229 26.55 54.03 -9.52
C PRO A 229 27.17 55.37 -9.16
N HIS A 230 27.95 55.41 -8.08
CA HIS A 230 28.64 56.61 -7.61
C HIS A 230 29.68 57.10 -8.62
N PHE A 231 30.47 56.20 -9.22
CA PHE A 231 31.41 56.59 -10.27
C PHE A 231 30.69 57.22 -11.48
N LEU A 232 29.59 56.60 -11.91
CA LEU A 232 28.79 57.10 -13.03
C LEU A 232 28.16 58.47 -12.70
N TYR A 233 27.58 58.65 -11.50
CA TYR A 233 27.02 59.93 -11.09
C TYR A 233 28.10 61.01 -11.02
N ASN A 234 29.26 60.70 -10.44
CA ASN A 234 30.36 61.67 -10.34
C ASN A 234 30.92 62.07 -11.70
N THR A 235 30.95 61.13 -12.65
CA THR A 235 31.37 61.40 -14.02
C THR A 235 30.34 62.29 -14.73
N LEU A 236 29.05 61.99 -14.61
CA LEU A 236 27.98 62.82 -15.18
C LEU A 236 27.96 64.23 -14.56
N GLU A 237 28.09 64.37 -13.25
CA GLU A 237 28.19 65.69 -12.59
C GLU A 237 29.39 66.49 -13.08
N SER A 238 30.55 65.84 -13.26
CA SER A 238 31.75 66.49 -13.80
C SER A 238 31.52 67.01 -15.22
N ILE A 239 30.86 66.22 -16.08
CA ILE A 239 30.49 66.63 -17.43
C ILE A 239 29.46 67.77 -17.39
N ASN A 240 28.48 67.72 -16.48
CA ASN A 240 27.47 68.78 -16.33
C ASN A 240 28.12 70.12 -15.96
N TRP A 241 29.03 70.12 -14.98
CA TRP A 241 29.80 71.31 -14.61
C TRP A 241 30.63 71.86 -15.76
N MET A 242 31.31 70.97 -16.50
CA MET A 242 32.09 71.36 -17.67
C MET A 242 31.20 71.99 -18.76
N ALA A 243 30.00 71.45 -18.99
CA ALA A 243 29.04 72.00 -19.92
C ALA A 243 28.54 73.39 -19.47
N LYS A 244 28.22 73.57 -18.19
CA LYS A 244 27.79 74.85 -17.61
C LYS A 244 28.88 75.93 -17.74
N ILE A 245 30.13 75.60 -17.41
CA ILE A 245 31.29 76.52 -17.53
C ILE A 245 31.49 76.95 -18.98
N ASN A 246 31.40 76.01 -19.93
CA ASN A 246 31.56 76.29 -21.36
C ASN A 246 30.29 76.87 -22.02
N ARG A 247 29.26 77.23 -21.23
CA ARG A 247 27.97 77.77 -21.72
C ARG A 247 27.31 76.89 -22.77
N GLN A 248 27.32 75.57 -22.56
CA GLN A 248 26.70 74.55 -23.39
C GLN A 248 25.41 74.02 -22.71
N PRO A 249 24.29 74.77 -22.73
CA PRO A 249 23.08 74.42 -21.98
C PRO A 249 22.44 73.11 -22.47
N GLN A 250 22.57 72.80 -23.76
CA GLN A 250 22.04 71.57 -24.35
C GLN A 250 22.73 70.31 -23.78
N ILE A 251 24.07 70.34 -23.68
CA ILE A 251 24.85 69.25 -23.08
C ILE A 251 24.51 69.11 -21.60
N SER A 252 24.39 70.24 -20.89
CA SER A 252 24.00 70.25 -19.47
C SER A 252 22.65 69.59 -19.24
N GLN A 253 21.62 69.95 -20.04
CA GLN A 253 20.29 69.37 -19.92
C GLN A 253 20.26 67.87 -20.25
N MET A 254 21.01 67.43 -21.27
CA MET A 254 21.08 66.02 -21.64
C MET A 254 21.78 65.18 -20.56
N VAL A 255 22.82 65.71 -19.93
CA VAL A 255 23.56 65.04 -18.85
C VAL A 255 22.73 64.99 -17.56
N GLU A 256 21.97 66.03 -17.24
CA GLU A 256 21.03 66.03 -16.11
C GLU A 256 19.92 64.99 -16.31
N ALA A 257 19.31 64.94 -17.50
CA ALA A 257 18.30 63.94 -17.86
C ALA A 257 18.88 62.51 -17.78
N LEU A 258 20.09 62.29 -18.30
CA LEU A 258 20.77 61.00 -18.24
C LEU A 258 21.09 60.61 -16.79
N GLY A 259 21.57 61.56 -15.97
CA GLY A 259 21.82 61.34 -14.54
C GLY A 259 20.56 60.97 -13.78
N PHE A 260 19.43 61.61 -14.10
CA PHE A 260 18.13 61.26 -13.52
C PHE A 260 17.68 59.85 -13.90
N LEU A 261 17.74 59.47 -15.18
CA LEU A 261 17.40 58.13 -15.65
C LEU A 261 18.27 57.06 -15.01
N LEU A 262 19.59 57.29 -14.96
CA LEU A 262 20.54 56.33 -14.44
C LEU A 262 20.39 56.15 -12.92
N ARG A 263 20.17 57.26 -12.19
CA ARG A 263 19.88 57.23 -10.75
C ARG A 263 18.67 56.37 -10.44
N ASN A 264 17.60 56.60 -11.17
CA ASN A 264 16.37 55.89 -10.91
C ASN A 264 16.40 54.45 -11.44
N SER A 265 17.04 54.16 -12.57
CA SER A 265 17.10 52.79 -13.10
C SER A 265 17.96 51.84 -12.27
N ILE A 266 19.03 52.34 -11.64
CA ILE A 266 19.98 51.52 -10.86
C ILE A 266 19.67 51.54 -9.35
N SER A 267 18.96 52.55 -8.86
CA SER A 267 18.63 52.66 -7.43
C SER A 267 17.68 51.54 -6.98
N LEU A 268 18.06 50.88 -5.87
CA LEU A 268 17.28 49.95 -5.03
C LEU A 268 16.06 50.60 -4.34
N GLY A 269 15.54 51.69 -4.88
CA GLY A 269 14.32 52.33 -4.40
C GLY A 269 13.10 51.42 -4.52
N ASP A 270 11.97 51.89 -4.02
CA ASP A 270 10.74 51.10 -3.97
C ASP A 270 10.35 50.53 -5.35
N PRO A 271 9.93 49.26 -5.42
CA PRO A 271 9.50 48.62 -6.67
C PRO A 271 8.21 49.25 -7.23
N LEU A 272 7.46 49.95 -6.38
CA LEU A 272 6.25 50.67 -6.71
C LEU A 272 6.52 52.17 -6.51
N ILE A 273 6.38 52.96 -7.58
CA ILE A 273 6.55 54.41 -7.55
C ILE A 273 5.28 55.13 -8.01
N PRO A 274 5.02 56.35 -7.52
CA PRO A 274 3.95 57.19 -8.03
C PRO A 274 4.06 57.43 -9.54
N LEU A 275 2.93 57.52 -10.24
CA LEU A 275 2.88 57.76 -11.68
C LEU A 275 3.65 59.04 -12.07
N ARG A 276 3.62 60.09 -11.24
CA ARG A 276 4.45 61.30 -11.44
C ARG A 276 5.95 61.01 -11.54
N GLU A 277 6.46 60.04 -10.78
CA GLU A 277 7.89 59.72 -10.75
C GLU A 277 8.27 58.91 -11.98
N GLU A 278 7.42 57.96 -12.40
CA GLU A 278 7.59 57.25 -13.67
C GLU A 278 7.52 58.23 -14.86
N LEU A 279 6.62 59.21 -14.82
CA LEU A 279 6.56 60.24 -15.87
C LEU A 279 7.82 61.11 -15.92
N GLY A 280 8.45 61.40 -14.79
CA GLY A 280 9.76 62.06 -14.78
C GLY A 280 10.84 61.25 -15.51
N LEU A 281 10.78 59.91 -15.44
CA LEU A 281 11.70 59.04 -16.20
C LEU A 281 11.41 59.13 -17.70
N VAL A 282 10.14 59.01 -18.06
CA VAL A 282 9.65 59.17 -19.44
C VAL A 282 10.10 60.53 -20.00
N GLU A 283 9.87 61.63 -19.29
CA GLU A 283 10.25 62.99 -19.74
C GLU A 283 11.77 63.16 -19.90
N SER A 284 12.56 62.61 -18.98
CA SER A 284 14.01 62.61 -19.08
C SER A 284 14.49 61.82 -20.31
N TYR A 285 13.87 60.66 -20.57
CA TYR A 285 14.15 59.87 -21.77
C TYR A 285 13.78 60.60 -23.06
N VAL A 286 12.57 61.18 -23.13
CA VAL A 286 12.13 61.97 -24.28
C VAL A 286 13.06 63.17 -24.50
N THR A 287 13.51 63.84 -23.45
CA THR A 287 14.44 64.97 -23.55
C THR A 287 15.72 64.56 -24.28
N ILE A 288 16.32 63.43 -23.90
CA ILE A 288 17.53 62.91 -24.58
C ILE A 288 17.23 62.55 -26.03
N GLN A 289 16.11 61.88 -26.30
CA GLN A 289 15.77 61.48 -27.67
C GLN A 289 15.39 62.65 -28.57
N LYS A 290 14.78 63.72 -28.03
CA LYS A 290 14.52 64.96 -28.77
C LYS A 290 15.80 65.65 -29.22
N TYR A 291 16.89 65.58 -28.44
CA TYR A 291 18.20 66.06 -28.91
C TYR A 291 18.77 65.24 -30.07
N ARG A 292 18.40 63.96 -30.19
CA ARG A 292 18.88 63.06 -31.26
C ARG A 292 18.04 63.13 -32.53
N PHE A 293 16.72 63.25 -32.38
CA PHE A 293 15.76 63.18 -33.49
C PHE A 293 15.12 64.54 -33.82
N GLU A 294 15.37 65.57 -33.02
CA GLU A 294 14.87 66.94 -33.20
C GLU A 294 13.35 66.96 -33.45
N GLU A 295 12.90 67.64 -34.51
CA GLU A 295 11.50 67.79 -34.90
C GLU A 295 10.83 66.48 -35.33
N ARG A 296 11.58 65.37 -35.48
CA ARG A 296 10.98 64.07 -35.83
C ARG A 296 10.27 63.39 -34.66
N LEU A 297 10.52 63.81 -33.43
CA LEU A 297 9.90 63.24 -32.23
C LEU A 297 8.94 64.24 -31.58
N GLU A 298 7.66 64.05 -31.85
CA GLU A 298 6.58 64.75 -31.17
C GLU A 298 6.12 63.91 -29.97
N PHE A 299 6.09 64.51 -28.78
CA PHE A 299 5.72 63.80 -27.55
C PHE A 299 4.69 64.61 -26.76
N GLU A 300 3.61 63.94 -26.37
CA GLU A 300 2.53 64.52 -25.61
C GLU A 300 2.08 63.60 -24.46
N THR A 301 1.65 64.22 -23.37
CA THR A 301 1.06 63.56 -22.22
C THR A 301 -0.34 64.11 -21.97
N ASP A 302 -1.29 63.21 -21.76
CA ASP A 302 -2.68 63.51 -21.42
C ASP A 302 -3.06 62.67 -20.19
N ILE A 303 -2.64 63.17 -19.03
CA ILE A 303 -2.75 62.49 -17.74
C ILE A 303 -3.40 63.44 -16.75
N PRO A 304 -4.62 63.13 -16.26
CA PRO A 304 -5.27 63.91 -15.22
C PRO A 304 -4.41 63.99 -13.95
N GLU A 305 -4.31 65.18 -13.36
CA GLU A 305 -3.49 65.42 -12.16
C GLU A 305 -3.89 64.52 -10.97
N ALA A 306 -5.18 64.20 -10.86
CA ALA A 306 -5.71 63.27 -9.85
C ALA A 306 -5.11 61.85 -9.93
N LEU A 307 -4.58 61.45 -11.09
CA LEU A 307 -4.00 60.12 -11.30
C LEU A 307 -2.49 60.07 -11.05
N LEU A 308 -1.81 61.23 -10.96
CA LEU A 308 -0.36 61.31 -10.78
C LEU A 308 0.15 60.69 -9.47
N GLY A 309 -0.71 60.63 -8.45
CA GLY A 309 -0.42 60.01 -7.16
C GLY A 309 -0.60 58.49 -7.12
N ARG A 310 -1.19 57.87 -8.16
CA ARG A 310 -1.40 56.43 -8.20
C ARG A 310 -0.06 55.70 -8.33
N THR A 311 0.11 54.62 -7.58
CA THR A 311 1.36 53.86 -7.56
C THR A 311 1.35 52.79 -8.65
N ILE A 312 2.45 52.70 -9.40
CA ILE A 312 2.65 51.71 -10.47
C ILE A 312 4.02 51.03 -10.30
N PRO A 313 4.23 49.83 -10.86
CA PRO A 313 5.55 49.24 -10.92
C PRO A 313 6.50 50.18 -11.67
N LYS A 314 7.67 50.39 -11.08
CA LYS A 314 8.75 51.17 -11.71
C LYS A 314 9.17 50.55 -13.04
N LEU A 315 9.53 51.37 -14.03
CA LEU A 315 9.86 50.94 -15.41
C LEU A 315 8.69 50.28 -16.15
N THR A 316 7.46 50.75 -15.93
CA THR A 316 6.29 50.31 -16.69
C THR A 316 6.15 51.07 -18.02
N LEU A 317 6.30 52.40 -17.99
CA LEU A 317 6.09 53.25 -19.17
C LEU A 317 7.37 53.39 -20.00
N GLN A 318 8.54 53.41 -19.35
CA GLN A 318 9.81 53.59 -20.04
C GLN A 318 10.07 52.53 -21.13
N PRO A 319 9.90 51.20 -20.93
CA PRO A 319 10.14 50.22 -21.98
C PRO A 319 9.17 50.35 -23.16
N LEU A 320 7.93 50.77 -22.90
CA LEU A 320 6.93 50.99 -23.95
C LEU A 320 7.32 52.20 -24.82
N LEU A 321 7.77 53.27 -24.17
CA LEU A 321 8.29 54.46 -24.86
C LEU A 321 9.57 54.15 -25.65
N GLU A 322 10.50 53.40 -25.07
CA GLU A 322 11.71 52.94 -25.76
C GLU A 322 11.36 52.15 -27.02
N ASN A 323 10.39 51.24 -26.93
CA ASN A 323 9.88 50.51 -28.09
C ASN A 323 9.27 51.46 -29.13
N ALA A 324 8.41 52.39 -28.72
CA ALA A 324 7.81 53.36 -29.64
C ALA A 324 8.90 54.19 -30.37
N VAL A 325 9.92 54.68 -29.68
CA VAL A 325 11.03 55.42 -30.32
C VAL A 325 11.82 54.53 -31.28
N ASN A 326 12.19 53.32 -30.86
CA ASN A 326 13.00 52.41 -31.69
C ASN A 326 12.27 51.92 -32.95
N TYR A 327 10.96 51.66 -32.86
CA TYR A 327 10.19 51.06 -33.96
C TYR A 327 9.40 52.08 -34.79
N ALA A 328 9.00 53.23 -34.23
CA ALA A 328 8.29 54.27 -34.96
C ALA A 328 9.22 55.39 -35.44
N VAL A 329 10.06 55.93 -34.55
CA VAL A 329 10.82 57.16 -34.81
C VAL A 329 12.13 56.89 -35.54
N GLU A 330 12.94 55.92 -35.08
CA GLU A 330 14.25 55.61 -35.66
C GLU A 330 14.20 55.22 -37.15
N PRO A 331 13.29 54.33 -37.61
CA PRO A 331 13.20 53.96 -39.02
C PRO A 331 12.46 54.96 -39.92
N SER A 332 11.70 55.92 -39.36
CA SER A 332 10.88 56.87 -40.14
C SER A 332 11.58 58.21 -40.34
N MET A 333 11.69 58.68 -41.58
CA MET A 333 12.17 60.04 -41.88
C MET A 333 11.12 61.14 -41.62
N SER A 334 9.87 60.76 -41.36
CA SER A 334 8.78 61.70 -41.08
C SER A 334 8.59 61.91 -39.57
N PRO A 335 8.01 63.05 -39.14
CA PRO A 335 7.62 63.26 -37.76
C PRO A 335 6.74 62.12 -37.24
N CYS A 336 7.05 61.64 -36.05
CA CYS A 336 6.33 60.60 -35.35
C CYS A 336 5.83 61.14 -34.01
N ARG A 337 4.54 60.96 -33.75
CA ARG A 337 3.88 61.40 -32.53
C ARG A 337 3.70 60.23 -31.58
N ILE A 338 4.17 60.41 -30.35
CA ILE A 338 3.97 59.48 -29.25
C ILE A 338 3.11 60.17 -28.19
N VAL A 339 2.01 59.53 -27.79
CA VAL A 339 1.06 60.05 -26.80
C VAL A 339 0.91 59.08 -25.65
N ILE A 340 1.11 59.56 -24.42
CA ILE A 340 0.82 58.79 -23.21
C ILE A 340 -0.49 59.30 -22.59
N ARG A 341 -1.43 58.39 -22.36
CA ARG A 341 -2.71 58.69 -21.71
C ARG A 341 -2.89 57.84 -20.45
N ALA A 342 -3.50 58.44 -19.44
CA ALA A 342 -3.97 57.73 -18.26
C ALA A 342 -5.47 58.01 -18.07
N ARG A 343 -6.24 56.96 -17.80
CA ARG A 343 -7.69 57.03 -17.53
C ARG A 343 -8.05 56.06 -16.42
N GLU A 344 -9.06 56.41 -15.63
CA GLU A 344 -9.66 55.47 -14.68
C GLU A 344 -10.71 54.65 -15.44
N SER A 345 -10.59 53.32 -15.38
CA SER A 345 -11.53 52.42 -16.05
C SER A 345 -12.86 52.41 -15.30
N SER A 346 -13.95 52.65 -16.05
CA SER A 346 -15.31 52.77 -15.53
C SER A 346 -15.85 51.49 -14.88
N ALA A 347 -15.22 50.34 -15.16
CA ALA A 347 -15.75 49.04 -14.75
C ALA A 347 -15.20 48.53 -13.41
N GLU A 348 -13.98 48.88 -12.99
CA GLU A 348 -13.31 48.15 -11.88
C GLU A 348 -12.30 48.99 -11.07
N GLY A 349 -12.30 50.32 -11.19
CA GLY A 349 -11.34 51.17 -10.47
C GLY A 349 -9.88 50.94 -10.88
N LEU A 350 -9.66 50.32 -12.04
CA LEU A 350 -8.35 50.04 -12.61
C LEU A 350 -7.79 51.29 -13.31
N LEU A 351 -6.47 51.50 -13.20
CA LEU A 351 -5.76 52.52 -13.95
C LEU A 351 -5.41 51.99 -15.34
N LEU A 352 -6.02 52.57 -16.38
CA LEU A 352 -5.69 52.29 -17.77
C LEU A 352 -4.59 53.26 -18.22
N LEU A 353 -3.42 52.72 -18.53
CA LEU A 353 -2.31 53.44 -19.16
C LEU A 353 -2.24 53.06 -20.63
N THR A 354 -2.14 54.05 -21.51
CA THR A 354 -2.06 53.86 -22.95
C THR A 354 -0.85 54.61 -23.49
N VAL A 355 -0.02 53.92 -24.28
CA VAL A 355 1.08 54.52 -25.04
C VAL A 355 0.76 54.27 -26.51
N GLU A 356 0.57 55.36 -27.25
CA GLU A 356 0.24 55.32 -28.68
C GLU A 356 1.40 55.93 -29.47
N ASP A 357 1.76 55.30 -30.58
CA ASP A 357 2.71 55.83 -31.55
C ASP A 357 2.08 55.90 -32.95
N SER A 358 2.53 56.85 -33.76
CA SER A 358 2.11 57.00 -35.16
C SER A 358 3.01 56.22 -36.14
N GLY A 359 3.67 55.16 -35.67
CA GLY A 359 4.60 54.36 -36.45
C GLY A 359 3.91 53.40 -37.45
N PRO A 360 4.70 52.57 -38.15
CA PRO A 360 4.20 51.65 -39.18
C PRO A 360 3.35 50.48 -38.62
N GLY A 361 3.19 50.39 -37.30
CA GLY A 361 2.50 49.27 -36.63
C GLY A 361 3.36 48.01 -36.52
N MET A 362 2.86 47.03 -35.78
CA MET A 362 3.57 45.77 -35.50
C MET A 362 3.14 44.66 -36.46
N ASP A 363 4.06 43.76 -36.81
CA ASP A 363 3.75 42.57 -37.60
C ASP A 363 2.64 41.72 -36.93
N PRO A 364 1.61 41.26 -37.67
CA PRO A 364 0.48 40.52 -37.11
C PRO A 364 0.88 39.24 -36.35
N ARG A 365 1.94 38.54 -36.77
CA ARG A 365 2.40 37.32 -36.10
C ARG A 365 3.09 37.64 -34.78
N MET A 366 3.79 38.78 -34.71
CA MET A 366 4.38 39.25 -33.46
C MET A 366 3.30 39.67 -32.46
N LEU A 367 2.23 40.31 -32.95
CA LEU A 367 1.04 40.68 -32.16
C LEU A 367 0.35 39.45 -31.53
N GLU A 368 0.16 38.37 -32.30
CA GLU A 368 -0.42 37.12 -31.78
C GLU A 368 0.43 36.49 -30.68
N ARG A 369 1.77 36.51 -30.84
CA ARG A 369 2.70 35.96 -29.84
C ARG A 369 2.70 36.75 -28.53
N LEU A 370 2.57 38.07 -28.60
CA LEU A 370 2.48 38.91 -27.40
C LEU A 370 1.14 38.68 -26.67
N ARG A 371 0.03 38.53 -27.41
CA ARG A 371 -1.29 38.20 -26.85
C ARG A 371 -1.32 36.82 -26.18
N SER A 372 -0.53 35.86 -26.66
CA SER A 372 -0.41 34.52 -26.05
C SER A 372 0.61 34.45 -24.90
N GLY A 373 1.17 35.57 -24.45
CA GLY A 373 2.15 35.63 -23.35
C GLY A 373 3.58 35.22 -23.72
N GLY A 374 3.90 35.10 -25.02
CA GLY A 374 5.23 34.73 -25.49
C GLY A 374 6.18 35.93 -25.49
N SER A 375 7.18 35.94 -24.61
CA SER A 375 8.23 36.98 -24.63
C SER A 375 9.13 36.85 -25.87
N PRO A 376 9.43 37.94 -26.59
CA PRO A 376 10.39 37.91 -27.69
C PRO A 376 11.81 37.63 -27.15
N ARG A 377 12.55 36.74 -27.82
CA ARG A 377 13.97 36.52 -27.51
C ARG A 377 14.76 37.79 -27.88
N PRO A 378 15.60 38.36 -27.00
CA PRO A 378 16.44 39.48 -27.36
C PRO A 378 17.47 39.01 -28.41
N GLY A 379 17.43 39.55 -29.62
CA GLY A 379 18.46 39.29 -30.65
C GLY A 379 17.98 39.14 -32.10
N GLN A 380 16.69 38.95 -32.38
CA GLN A 380 16.19 38.98 -33.75
C GLN A 380 15.92 40.42 -34.20
N ARG A 381 17.00 41.15 -34.55
CA ARG A 381 16.89 42.36 -35.37
C ARG A 381 16.38 41.93 -36.76
N HIS A 382 15.08 41.99 -36.99
CA HIS A 382 14.55 42.01 -38.36
C HIS A 382 14.89 43.38 -38.95
N ARG A 383 15.96 43.42 -39.74
CA ARG A 383 16.16 44.48 -40.73
C ARG A 383 14.95 44.44 -41.68
N PRO A 384 14.30 45.58 -41.97
CA PRO A 384 13.31 45.60 -43.03
C PRO A 384 14.00 45.23 -44.34
N ALA A 385 13.34 44.38 -45.12
CA ALA A 385 13.79 44.03 -46.46
C ALA A 385 13.88 45.31 -47.28
N GLN A 386 15.08 45.62 -47.77
CA GLN A 386 15.25 46.57 -48.86
C GLN A 386 14.61 45.95 -50.10
N HIS A 387 13.55 46.58 -50.61
CA HIS A 387 13.12 46.46 -51.99
C HIS A 387 12.84 47.84 -52.56
#